data_AF-A0A843J1I0-F1
#
_entry.id   AF-A0A843J1I0-F1
#
_cell.length_a   1.000
_cell.length_b   1.000
_cell.length_c   1.000
_cell.angle_alpha   90.00
_cell.angle_beta   90.00
_cell.angle_gamma   90.00
#
_symmetry.space_group_name_H-M   'P 1'
#
loop_
_entity.id
_entity.type
_entity.pdbx_description
1 polymer ?
#
loop_
_entity_poly.entity_id
_entity_poly.type
_entity_poly.pdbx_seq_one_letter_code
_entity_poly.pdbx_strand_id
1 'polypeptide(L)'
;NVGRLADIYAKAAKVGGSVMLTEEFEKNPPRDYHSRALAKGFSLCVLEDPNAIKCTKEEEDLAKYLIPFIKQLVDSIGEDYRHNMSTLLTATGCGEKVS
;
A
#
# COMPACT_ATOMS: atom_id res chain seq x y z
N ASN A 1 2.33 -5.37 10.94
CA ASN A 1 2.93 -6.20 9.87
C ASN A 1 2.56 -5.56 8.56
N VAL A 2 3.45 -4.68 8.10
CA VAL A 2 3.30 -3.82 6.92
C VAL A 2 3.44 -4.66 5.65
N GLY A 3 4.32 -5.66 5.64
CA GLY A 3 4.52 -6.61 4.54
C GLY A 3 3.25 -7.35 4.16
N ARG A 4 2.56 -7.90 5.16
CA ARG A 4 1.27 -8.58 4.96
C ARG A 4 0.21 -7.63 4.39
N LEU A 5 0.14 -6.39 4.89
CA LEU A 5 -0.83 -5.41 4.40
C LEU A 5 -0.51 -4.97 2.97
N ALA A 6 0.77 -4.75 2.66
CA ALA A 6 1.22 -4.42 1.30
C ALA A 6 0.84 -5.52 0.30
N ASP A 7 1.05 -6.79 0.66
CA ASP A 7 0.68 -7.93 -0.17
C ASP A 7 -0.84 -8.02 -0.40
N ILE A 8 -1.63 -7.88 0.66
CA ILE A 8 -3.10 -7.89 0.59
C ILE A 8 -3.61 -6.74 -0.29
N TYR A 9 -3.18 -5.51 -0.02
CA TYR A 9 -3.64 -4.34 -0.75
C TYR A 9 -3.20 -4.37 -2.22
N ALA A 10 -1.98 -4.80 -2.52
CA ALA A 10 -1.51 -4.94 -3.89
C ALA A 10 -2.32 -5.97 -4.68
N LYS A 11 -2.63 -7.13 -4.07
CA LYS A 11 -3.47 -8.15 -4.71
C LYS A 11 -4.90 -7.68 -4.92
N ALA A 12 -5.49 -7.04 -3.90
CA ALA A 12 -6.84 -6.48 -3.99
C ALA A 12 -6.94 -5.42 -5.09
N ALA A 13 -5.98 -4.48 -5.13
CA ALA A 13 -5.90 -3.45 -6.15
C ALA A 13 -5.73 -4.04 -7.56
N LYS A 14 -4.86 -5.04 -7.74
CA LYS A 14 -4.59 -5.66 -9.04
C LYS A 14 -5.78 -6.47 -9.59
N VAL A 15 -6.47 -7.22 -8.73
CA VAL A 15 -7.53 -8.17 -9.16
C VAL A 15 -8.90 -7.51 -9.16
N GLY A 16 -9.26 -6.83 -8.08
CA GLY A 16 -10.61 -6.30 -7.86
C GLY A 16 -10.72 -4.79 -7.84
N GLY A 17 -9.60 -4.09 -8.07
CA GLY A 17 -9.56 -2.63 -8.10
C GLY A 17 -10.11 -2.01 -6.81
N SER A 18 -10.86 -0.92 -6.98
CA SER A 18 -11.30 -0.07 -5.88
C SER A 18 -12.23 -0.77 -4.88
N VAL A 19 -13.08 -1.69 -5.34
CA VAL A 19 -14.06 -2.39 -4.48
C VAL A 19 -13.35 -3.32 -3.50
N MET A 20 -12.52 -4.24 -4.01
CA MET A 20 -11.81 -5.18 -3.13
C MET A 20 -10.82 -4.46 -2.21
N LEU A 21 -10.17 -3.39 -2.70
CA LEU A 21 -9.25 -2.63 -1.85
C LEU A 21 -9.99 -1.98 -0.66
N THR A 22 -11.18 -1.44 -0.88
CA THR A 22 -12.00 -0.85 0.19
C THR A 22 -12.41 -1.90 1.22
N GLU A 23 -12.85 -3.08 0.78
CA GLU A 23 -13.15 -4.20 1.68
C GLU A 23 -11.94 -4.62 2.51
N GLU A 24 -10.74 -4.63 1.91
CA GLU A 24 -9.52 -4.98 2.64
C GLU A 24 -9.09 -3.93 3.65
N PHE A 25 -9.38 -2.63 3.43
CA PHE A 25 -9.19 -1.61 4.46
C PHE A 25 -10.10 -1.84 5.67
N GLU A 26 -11.32 -2.33 5.46
CA GLU A 26 -12.26 -2.64 6.55
C GLU A 26 -11.88 -3.93 7.29
N LYS A 27 -11.54 -5.00 6.54
CA LYS A 27 -11.14 -6.30 7.12
C LYS A 27 -9.77 -6.23 7.80
N ASN A 28 -8.86 -5.44 7.24
CA ASN A 28 -7.47 -5.31 7.69
C ASN A 28 -7.11 -3.83 7.94
N PRO A 29 -7.67 -3.20 8.99
CA PRO A 29 -7.48 -1.78 9.23
C PRO A 29 -6.02 -1.45 9.60
N PRO A 30 -5.41 -0.42 8.99
CA PRO A 30 -4.05 0.01 9.32
C PRO A 30 -4.01 0.67 10.72
N ARG A 31 -2.96 0.39 11.49
CA ARG A 31 -2.88 0.77 12.92
C ARG A 31 -1.62 1.54 13.30
N ASP A 32 -0.52 1.33 12.58
CA ASP A 32 0.75 2.02 12.80
C ASP A 32 1.01 3.06 11.70
N TYR A 33 1.96 3.96 11.96
CA TYR A 33 2.35 5.05 11.08
C TYR A 33 2.62 4.58 9.64
N HIS A 34 3.43 3.54 9.45
CA HIS A 34 3.80 3.02 8.14
C HIS A 34 2.61 2.37 7.43
N SER A 35 1.81 1.59 8.16
CA SER A 35 0.61 0.94 7.61
C SER A 35 -0.46 1.95 7.17
N ARG A 36 -0.62 3.07 7.89
CA ARG A 36 -1.56 4.14 7.52
C ARG A 36 -1.09 4.90 6.29
N ALA A 37 0.19 5.28 6.24
CA ALA A 37 0.78 5.90 5.06
C ALA A 37 0.69 4.98 3.82
N LEU A 38 0.92 3.68 4.00
CA LEU A 38 0.77 2.68 2.94
C LEU A 38 -0.68 2.61 2.44
N ALA A 39 -1.66 2.44 3.34
CA ALA A 39 -3.08 2.37 2.98
C ALA A 39 -3.54 3.65 2.27
N LYS A 40 -3.09 4.82 2.74
CA LYS A 40 -3.33 6.11 2.10
C LYS A 40 -2.73 6.19 0.69
N GLY A 41 -1.51 5.69 0.49
CA GLY A 41 -0.89 5.62 -0.83
C GLY A 41 -1.71 4.78 -1.80
N PHE A 42 -2.18 3.61 -1.35
CA PHE A 42 -3.09 2.77 -2.15
C PHE A 42 -4.43 3.45 -2.43
N SER A 43 -5.01 4.17 -1.46
CA SER A 43 -6.28 4.89 -1.67
C SER A 43 -6.14 5.99 -2.72
N LEU A 44 -5.04 6.76 -2.67
CA LEU A 44 -4.75 7.80 -3.66
C LEU A 44 -4.49 7.23 -5.06
N CYS A 45 -3.88 6.04 -5.16
CA CYS A 45 -3.58 5.41 -6.45
C CYS A 45 -4.78 4.71 -7.11
N VAL A 46 -5.67 4.10 -6.32
CA VAL A 46 -6.67 3.13 -6.82
C VAL A 46 -8.10 3.60 -6.60
N LEU A 47 -8.38 4.30 -5.50
CA LEU A 47 -9.72 4.84 -5.22
C LEU A 47 -9.88 6.26 -5.79
N GLU A 48 -8.75 6.95 -6.03
CA GLU A 48 -8.71 8.39 -6.29
C GLU A 48 -9.41 9.22 -5.20
N ASP A 49 -9.60 8.61 -4.02
CA ASP A 49 -10.27 9.22 -2.87
C ASP A 49 -9.24 9.63 -1.80
N PRO A 50 -8.99 10.94 -1.65
CA PRO A 50 -8.10 11.45 -0.62
C PRO A 50 -8.69 11.35 0.79
N ASN A 51 -9.96 10.99 0.99
CA ASN A 51 -10.60 10.93 2.31
C ASN A 51 -10.80 9.51 2.83
N ALA A 52 -10.58 8.48 2.00
CA ALA A 52 -10.77 7.07 2.37
C ALA A 52 -9.93 6.65 3.60
N ILE A 53 -8.71 7.18 3.72
CA ILE A 53 -7.83 6.93 4.87
C ILE A 53 -7.48 8.25 5.55
N LYS A 54 -7.84 8.37 6.82
CA LYS A 54 -7.44 9.48 7.68
C LYS A 54 -5.98 9.30 8.11
N CYS A 55 -5.18 10.34 7.90
CA CYS A 55 -3.74 10.36 8.18
C CYS A 55 -3.34 11.68 8.84
N THR A 56 -2.22 11.67 9.56
CA THR A 56 -1.51 12.91 9.89
C THR A 56 -0.81 13.46 8.65
N LYS A 57 -0.27 14.69 8.74
CA LYS A 57 0.46 15.31 7.63
C LYS A 57 1.70 14.49 7.24
N GLU A 58 2.44 14.00 8.24
CA GLU A 58 3.65 13.20 8.04
C GLU A 58 3.34 11.85 7.39
N GLU A 59 2.20 11.25 7.73
CA GLU A 59 1.72 10.02 7.10
C GLU A 59 1.29 10.27 5.66
N GLU A 60 0.66 11.41 5.38
CA GLU A 60 0.26 11.78 4.02
C GLU A 60 1.46 12.12 3.12
N ASP A 61 2.49 12.78 3.66
CA ASP A 61 3.72 13.07 2.94
C ASP A 61 4.46 11.78 2.58
N LEU A 62 4.53 10.82 3.51
CA LEU A 62 5.04 9.47 3.23
C LEU A 62 4.16 8.76 2.19
N ALA A 63 2.83 8.82 2.32
CA ALA A 63 1.92 8.20 1.35
C ALA A 63 2.15 8.70 -0.08
N LYS A 64 2.32 10.01 -0.27
CA LYS A 64 2.64 10.63 -1.57
C LYS A 64 3.98 10.16 -2.12
N TYR A 65 4.99 10.05 -1.26
CA TYR A 65 6.28 9.47 -1.63
C TYR A 65 6.18 8.00 -2.06
N LEU A 66 5.27 7.23 -1.47
CA LEU A 66 5.10 5.80 -1.78
C LEU A 66 4.36 5.53 -3.11
N ILE A 67 3.62 6.49 -3.65
CA ILE A 67 2.82 6.35 -4.89
C ILE A 67 3.57 5.67 -6.05
N PRO A 68 4.76 6.12 -6.48
CA PRO A 68 5.46 5.48 -7.61
C PRO A 68 5.76 4.00 -7.36
N PHE A 69 6.14 3.62 -6.14
CA PHE A 69 6.43 2.24 -5.76
C PHE A 69 5.18 1.37 -5.72
N ILE A 70 4.07 1.93 -5.26
CA ILE A 70 2.76 1.27 -5.23
C ILE A 70 2.29 0.96 -6.66
N LYS A 71 2.37 1.94 -7.58
CA LYS A 71 2.01 1.74 -8.99
C LYS A 71 2.86 0.64 -9.62
N GLN A 72 4.17 0.72 -9.45
CA GLN A 72 5.11 -0.28 -9.94
C GLN A 72 4.80 -1.69 -9.40
N LEU A 73 4.44 -1.81 -8.13
CA LEU A 73 4.04 -3.09 -7.53
C LEU A 73 2.73 -3.62 -8.11
N VAL A 74 1.69 -2.79 -8.21
CA VAL A 74 0.37 -3.21 -8.74
C VAL A 74 0.48 -3.69 -10.18
N ASP A 75 1.31 -3.04 -11.00
CA ASP A 75 1.50 -3.39 -12.41
C ASP A 75 2.36 -4.66 -12.59
N SER A 76 3.23 -4.97 -11.63
CA SER A 76 4.20 -6.07 -11.75
C SER A 76 3.61 -7.48 -11.73
N ILE A 77 4.29 -8.41 -12.41
CA ILE A 77 3.92 -9.82 -12.54
C ILE A 77 5.15 -10.72 -12.33
N GLY A 78 4.93 -11.98 -11.93
CA GLY A 78 6.01 -12.95 -11.80
C GLY A 78 7.09 -12.51 -10.79
N GLU A 79 8.36 -12.66 -11.17
CA GLU A 79 9.51 -12.34 -10.29
C GLU A 79 9.63 -10.84 -9.97
N ASP A 80 9.15 -9.96 -10.85
CA ASP A 80 9.17 -8.51 -10.60
C ASP A 80 8.31 -8.12 -9.39
N TYR A 81 7.27 -8.90 -9.08
CA TYR A 81 6.41 -8.65 -7.92
C TYR A 81 7.20 -8.71 -6.62
N ARG A 82 8.03 -9.74 -6.43
CA ARG A 82 8.85 -9.89 -5.21
C ARG A 82 9.86 -8.75 -5.09
N HIS A 83 10.50 -8.40 -6.19
CA HIS A 83 11.45 -7.30 -6.23
C HIS A 83 10.81 -5.96 -5.87
N ASN A 84 9.66 -5.66 -6.49
CA ASN A 84 8.93 -4.41 -6.25
C ASN A 84 8.32 -4.36 -4.86
N MET A 85 7.88 -5.50 -4.32
CA MET A 85 7.42 -5.61 -2.93
C MET A 85 8.56 -5.28 -1.97
N SER A 86 9.75 -5.87 -2.16
CA SER A 86 10.92 -5.56 -1.33
C SER A 86 11.32 -4.08 -1.41
N THR A 87 11.21 -3.49 -2.60
CA THR A 87 11.48 -2.07 -2.83
C THR A 87 10.46 -1.19 -2.09
N LEU A 88 9.18 -1.52 -2.18
CA LEU A 88 8.12 -0.81 -1.44
C LEU A 88 8.34 -0.90 0.06
N LEU A 89 8.62 -2.09 0.62
CA LEU A 89 8.86 -2.23 2.06
C LEU A 89 10.09 -1.44 2.53
N THR A 90 11.15 -1.42 1.72
CA THR A 90 12.31 -0.56 1.99
C THR A 90 11.91 0.92 1.99
N ALA A 91 11.14 1.36 1.00
CA ALA A 91 10.67 2.74 0.87
C ALA A 91 9.73 3.15 2.02
N THR A 92 8.97 2.22 2.60
CA THR A 92 8.15 2.50 3.79
C THR A 92 8.98 2.76 5.04
N GLY A 93 10.24 2.33 5.10
CA GLY A 93 11.07 2.45 6.30
C GLY A 93 10.65 1.56 7.47
N CYS A 94 9.72 0.62 7.27
CA CYS A 94 9.18 -0.22 8.35
C CYS A 94 10.16 -1.31 8.85
N GLY A 95 11.26 -1.55 8.13
CA GLY A 95 12.27 -2.56 8.47
C GLY A 95 11.87 -4.00 8.17
N GLU A 96 10.65 -4.24 7.66
CA GLU A 96 10.20 -5.57 7.25
C GLU A 96 10.80 -5.98 5.89
N LYS A 97 10.96 -7.28 5.67
CA LYS A 97 11.50 -7.87 4.44
C LYS A 97 10.54 -8.92 3.88
N VAL A 98 10.58 -9.11 2.56
CA VAL A 98 9.90 -10.23 1.91
C VAL A 98 10.59 -11.52 2.36
N SER A 99 9.81 -12.45 2.91
CA SER A 99 10.24 -13.79 3.34
C SER A 99 9.68 -14.86 2.42
#